data_AF-A0A1B9YZE9-F1
#
_entry.id   AF-A0A1B9YZE9-F1
#
_cell.length_a   1.000
_cell.length_b   1.000
_cell.length_c   1.000
_cell.angle_alpha   90.00
_cell.angle_beta   90.00
_cell.angle_gamma   90.00
#
_symmetry.space_group_name_H-M   'P 1'
#
loop_
_entity.id
_entity.type
_entity.pdbx_description
1 polymer ?
#
loop_
_entity_poly.entity_id
_entity_poly.type
_entity_poly.pdbx_seq_one_letter_code
_entity_poly.pdbx_strand_id
1 'polypeptide(L)'
;MAIDQAPAPGILLVDDKQEVLDALQAAVKKQLKGTDVEVDAWLPSEDDGDPIQKLDSLIGMNTVLVATDYDLTSKVRGLFGLTVVARCQQKLVPVGDFSRGNIDALPKEPSLFELRVPNTDEEGASFIASTFHGFVRMWDALEKDKSLIEKKMSLAAVLASLLGKPDLENQFALYMARLGASNSSILERIKEFAGPADPSLEDKRRLLVYVLGHVLCNAILKYPGPILSASALTAYCATAEEESAELSKMFEGAAYEGPFGQFSKFFWRDGVDEKIEQLSDGISVPRSHSFAEFNRLVIEERLGRPLSDHSCSRCGGKNGGFWCPFTHRPVCMRDDCSVPTTSWVPQGAQLCRVEKDFYEEWAPLLGL
;
A
#
# COMPACT_ATOMS: atom_id res chain seq x y z
N MET A 1 19.63 22.74 -31.98
CA MET A 1 18.30 22.28 -31.51
C MET A 1 18.51 21.73 -30.12
N ALA A 2 18.04 22.44 -29.09
CA ALA A 2 17.99 21.88 -27.75
C ALA A 2 16.98 20.74 -27.78
N ILE A 3 17.36 19.57 -27.30
CA ILE A 3 16.43 18.48 -27.04
C ILE A 3 15.64 18.96 -25.83
N ASP A 4 14.36 19.30 -26.02
CA ASP A 4 13.44 19.55 -24.91
C ASP A 4 13.38 18.27 -24.08
N GLN A 5 14.13 18.25 -22.98
CA GLN A 5 14.05 17.16 -22.02
C GLN A 5 12.67 17.26 -21.37
N ALA A 6 11.95 16.13 -21.33
CA ALA A 6 10.71 16.07 -20.57
C ALA A 6 11.00 16.51 -19.13
N PRO A 7 10.13 17.34 -18.51
CA PRO A 7 10.35 17.81 -17.15
C PRO A 7 10.49 16.62 -16.19
N ALA A 8 11.44 16.72 -15.26
CA ALA A 8 11.67 15.69 -14.27
C ALA A 8 10.40 15.44 -13.43
N PRO A 9 10.08 14.19 -13.06
CA PRO A 9 8.94 13.89 -12.20
C PRO A 9 9.09 14.60 -10.85
N GLY A 10 7.99 15.13 -10.34
CA GLY A 10 7.97 16.04 -9.18
C GLY A 10 7.17 15.51 -7.99
N ILE A 11 7.60 15.92 -6.80
CA ILE A 11 6.88 15.79 -5.53
C ILE A 11 6.59 17.20 -5.02
N LEU A 12 5.33 17.47 -4.63
CA LEU A 12 4.95 18.71 -3.97
C LEU A 12 4.66 18.46 -2.49
N LEU A 13 5.40 19.15 -1.61
CA LEU A 13 5.17 19.15 -0.17
C LEU A 13 4.40 20.40 0.23
N VAL A 14 3.36 20.25 1.07
CA VAL A 14 2.50 21.35 1.52
C VAL A 14 2.38 21.32 3.04
N ASP A 15 2.81 22.39 3.70
CA ASP A 15 2.70 22.55 5.15
C ASP A 15 2.64 24.04 5.46
N ASP A 16 1.96 24.44 6.54
CA ASP A 16 1.83 25.84 6.94
C ASP A 16 2.92 26.30 7.95
N LYS A 17 3.80 25.38 8.37
CA LYS A 17 4.96 25.60 9.23
C LYS A 17 6.26 25.40 8.45
N GLN A 18 6.99 26.49 8.26
CA GLN A 18 8.27 26.51 7.52
C GLN A 18 9.29 25.49 8.05
N GLU A 19 9.48 25.42 9.38
CA GLU A 19 10.48 24.53 9.99
C GLU A 19 10.18 23.05 9.70
N VAL A 20 8.91 22.67 9.71
CA VAL A 20 8.45 21.30 9.40
C VAL A 20 8.64 21.01 7.91
N LEU A 21 8.21 21.95 7.06
CA LEU A 21 8.31 21.81 5.61
C LEU A 21 9.76 21.65 5.15
N ASP A 22 10.68 22.46 5.68
CA ASP A 22 12.10 22.42 5.35
C ASP A 22 12.75 21.11 5.82
N ALA A 23 12.44 20.66 7.04
CA ALA A 23 12.95 19.41 7.59
C ALA A 23 12.50 18.21 6.74
N LEU A 24 11.21 18.15 6.40
CA LEU A 24 10.65 17.10 5.56
C LEU A 24 11.23 17.16 4.13
N GLN A 25 11.34 18.34 3.53
CA GLN A 25 11.92 18.51 2.19
C GLN A 25 13.37 18.02 2.15
N ALA A 26 14.18 18.39 3.15
CA ALA A 26 15.55 17.92 3.26
C ALA A 26 15.63 16.39 3.43
N ALA A 27 14.76 15.82 4.26
CA ALA A 27 14.69 14.38 4.48
C ALA A 27 14.28 13.62 3.19
N VAL A 28 13.27 14.10 2.46
CA VAL A 28 12.84 13.52 1.18
C VAL A 28 13.94 13.62 0.12
N LYS A 29 14.58 14.79 -0.03
CA LYS A 29 15.72 14.98 -0.94
C LYS A 29 16.89 14.05 -0.61
N LYS A 30 17.13 13.78 0.68
CA LYS A 30 18.15 12.82 1.12
C LYS A 30 17.82 11.39 0.66
N GLN A 31 16.57 10.96 0.76
CA GLN A 31 16.13 9.63 0.29
C GLN A 31 16.21 9.50 -1.23
N LEU A 32 15.97 10.59 -1.96
CA LEU A 32 15.98 10.66 -3.42
C LEU A 32 17.36 11.04 -4.01
N LYS A 33 18.41 11.03 -3.20
CA LYS A 33 19.74 11.46 -3.63
C LYS A 33 20.24 10.63 -4.82
N GLY A 34 20.61 11.31 -5.90
CA GLY A 34 21.10 10.67 -7.13
C GLY A 34 19.99 10.28 -8.11
N THR A 35 18.74 10.67 -7.84
CA THR A 35 17.62 10.57 -8.79
C THR A 35 17.33 11.95 -9.39
N ASP A 36 16.80 11.95 -10.61
CA ASP A 36 16.36 13.16 -11.31
C ASP A 36 14.91 13.46 -10.95
N VAL A 37 14.69 13.96 -9.73
CA VAL A 37 13.37 14.20 -9.15
C VAL A 37 13.32 15.62 -8.59
N GLU A 38 12.28 16.35 -8.97
CA GLU A 38 11.99 17.67 -8.41
C GLU A 38 11.23 17.51 -7.09
N VAL A 39 11.68 18.19 -6.03
CA VAL A 39 11.00 18.19 -4.73
C VAL A 39 10.71 19.62 -4.36
N ASP A 40 9.50 20.06 -4.68
CA ASP A 40 8.98 21.38 -4.43
C ASP A 40 8.28 21.44 -3.08
N ALA A 41 8.26 22.63 -2.49
CA ALA A 41 7.66 22.90 -1.21
C ALA A 41 6.81 24.17 -1.32
N TRP A 42 5.58 24.11 -0.84
CA TRP A 42 4.68 25.24 -0.79
C TRP A 42 4.24 25.49 0.65
N LEU A 43 4.48 26.73 1.08
CA LEU A 43 4.02 27.28 2.34
C LEU A 43 2.83 28.20 2.06
N PRO A 44 1.58 27.76 2.27
CA PRO A 44 0.42 28.59 1.97
C PRO A 44 0.45 29.92 2.73
N SER A 45 0.14 31.01 2.04
CA SER A 45 0.12 32.36 2.60
C SER A 45 -1.08 33.17 2.09
N GLU A 46 -1.48 34.22 2.82
CA GLU A 46 -2.57 35.12 2.36
C GLU A 46 -2.19 35.87 1.07
N ASP A 47 -0.89 36.02 0.80
CA ASP A 47 -0.37 36.69 -0.41
C ASP A 47 -0.50 35.82 -1.68
N ASP A 48 -0.82 34.53 -1.55
CA ASP A 48 -1.04 33.61 -2.68
C ASP A 48 -2.35 33.89 -3.44
N GLY A 49 -3.24 34.73 -2.90
CA GLY A 49 -4.57 34.95 -3.46
C GLY A 49 -5.50 33.77 -3.18
N ASP A 50 -6.14 33.22 -4.22
CA ASP A 50 -6.97 32.01 -4.10
C ASP A 50 -6.07 30.77 -3.95
N PRO A 51 -6.06 30.11 -2.77
CA PRO A 51 -5.17 28.98 -2.51
C PRO A 51 -5.39 27.79 -3.45
N ILE A 52 -6.61 27.63 -3.99
CA ILE A 52 -6.93 26.53 -4.92
C ILE A 52 -6.33 26.79 -6.29
N GLN A 53 -6.42 28.03 -6.77
CA GLN A 53 -5.76 28.42 -8.02
C GLN A 53 -4.25 28.35 -7.89
N LYS A 54 -3.71 28.73 -6.72
CA LYS A 54 -2.29 28.57 -6.44
C LYS A 54 -1.87 27.10 -6.47
N LEU A 55 -2.58 26.24 -5.75
CA LEU A 55 -2.33 24.79 -5.76
C LEU A 55 -2.41 24.22 -7.19
N ASP A 56 -3.40 24.64 -7.98
CA ASP A 56 -3.54 24.21 -9.37
C ASP A 56 -2.36 24.59 -10.26
N SER A 57 -1.75 25.75 -10.00
CA SER A 57 -0.56 26.21 -10.72
C SER A 57 0.71 25.46 -10.32
N LEU A 58 0.74 24.91 -9.11
CA LEU A 58 1.86 24.12 -8.58
C LEU A 58 1.76 22.64 -8.97
N ILE A 59 0.54 22.10 -9.07
CA ILE A 59 0.30 20.75 -9.58
C ILE A 59 0.41 20.78 -11.11
N GLY A 60 1.65 20.60 -11.59
CA GLY A 60 2.01 20.50 -13.00
C GLY A 60 1.76 19.11 -13.59
N MET A 61 2.06 18.96 -14.89
CA MET A 61 1.96 17.66 -15.58
C MET A 61 2.97 16.63 -15.06
N ASN A 62 4.08 17.09 -14.47
CA ASN A 62 5.14 16.26 -13.90
C ASN A 62 4.92 15.93 -12.43
N THR A 63 3.93 16.50 -11.73
CA THR A 63 3.67 16.20 -10.32
C THR A 63 3.11 14.78 -10.18
N VAL A 64 3.88 13.88 -9.59
CA VAL A 64 3.52 12.46 -9.40
C VAL A 64 2.94 12.20 -8.01
N LEU A 65 3.32 13.00 -7.01
CA LEU A 65 2.87 12.83 -5.63
C LEU A 65 2.77 14.19 -4.93
N VAL A 66 1.70 14.37 -4.16
CA VAL A 66 1.56 15.48 -3.22
C VAL A 66 1.59 14.93 -1.80
N ALA A 67 2.26 15.60 -0.87
CA ALA A 67 2.19 15.29 0.54
C ALA A 67 1.81 16.57 1.31
N THR A 68 0.77 16.51 2.14
CA THR A 68 0.17 17.71 2.77
C THR A 68 -0.06 17.51 4.27
N ASP A 69 0.16 18.55 5.08
CA ASP A 69 -0.33 18.54 6.46
C ASP A 69 -1.88 18.57 6.50
N TYR A 70 -2.44 18.00 7.56
CA TYR A 70 -3.88 17.96 7.77
C TYR A 70 -4.48 19.36 8.06
N ASP A 71 -3.77 20.19 8.82
CA ASP A 71 -4.24 21.52 9.24
C ASP A 71 -3.34 22.61 8.68
N LEU A 72 -3.79 23.26 7.60
CA LEU A 72 -3.06 24.35 6.94
C LEU A 72 -3.59 25.74 7.34
N THR A 73 -4.35 25.84 8.43
CA THR A 73 -5.11 27.03 8.77
C THR A 73 -4.34 28.11 9.53
N SER A 74 -3.07 27.89 9.90
CA SER A 74 -2.31 28.87 10.69
C SER A 74 -2.07 30.19 9.96
N LYS A 75 -1.99 30.15 8.62
CA LYS A 75 -1.76 31.33 7.77
C LYS A 75 -2.90 31.62 6.80
N VAL A 76 -3.65 30.61 6.38
CA VAL A 76 -4.74 30.76 5.41
C VAL A 76 -6.01 30.16 5.99
N ARG A 77 -6.97 31.00 6.37
CA ARG A 77 -8.21 30.53 6.98
C ARG A 77 -9.01 29.65 6.02
N GLY A 78 -9.42 28.48 6.49
CA GLY A 78 -10.28 27.57 5.75
C GLY A 78 -9.57 26.66 4.75
N LEU A 79 -8.23 26.77 4.62
CA LEU A 79 -7.44 25.78 3.90
C LEU A 79 -7.13 24.60 4.82
N PHE A 80 -7.65 23.42 4.48
CA PHE A 80 -7.39 22.17 5.19
C PHE A 80 -6.72 21.16 4.26
N GLY A 81 -5.98 20.20 4.81
CA GLY A 81 -5.41 19.09 4.05
C GLY A 81 -6.46 18.34 3.22
N LEU A 82 -7.69 18.20 3.73
CA LEU A 82 -8.82 17.63 2.97
C LEU A 82 -9.13 18.38 1.67
N THR A 83 -8.86 19.69 1.63
CA THR A 83 -9.05 20.51 0.42
C THR A 83 -7.99 20.19 -0.62
N VAL A 84 -6.73 20.05 -0.19
CA VAL A 84 -5.62 19.61 -1.03
C VAL A 84 -5.89 18.20 -1.56
N VAL A 85 -6.33 17.28 -0.68
CA VAL A 85 -6.69 15.90 -1.04
C VAL A 85 -7.77 15.91 -2.11
N ALA A 86 -8.91 16.56 -1.87
CA ALA A 86 -10.01 16.61 -2.82
C ALA A 86 -9.58 17.15 -4.19
N ARG A 87 -8.72 18.18 -4.22
CA ARG A 87 -8.21 18.74 -5.48
C ARG A 87 -7.26 17.80 -6.21
N CYS A 88 -6.37 17.12 -5.48
CA CYS A 88 -5.47 16.12 -6.06
C CYS A 88 -6.23 14.92 -6.65
N GLN A 89 -7.27 14.44 -5.95
CA GLN A 89 -8.13 13.37 -6.46
C GLN A 89 -8.84 13.77 -7.77
N GLN A 90 -9.31 15.02 -7.89
CA GLN A 90 -9.88 15.55 -9.14
C GLN A 90 -8.85 15.60 -10.28
N LYS A 91 -7.56 15.77 -9.97
CA LYS A 91 -6.48 15.76 -10.97
C LYS A 91 -5.85 14.38 -11.18
N LEU A 92 -6.31 13.36 -10.46
CA LEU A 92 -5.70 12.01 -10.44
C LEU A 92 -4.22 12.05 -10.05
N VAL A 93 -3.88 12.94 -9.11
CA VAL A 93 -2.56 13.01 -8.50
C VAL A 93 -2.65 12.34 -7.12
N PRO A 94 -1.87 11.28 -6.86
CA PRO A 94 -1.78 10.67 -5.54
C PRO A 94 -1.42 11.71 -4.47
N VAL A 95 -2.07 11.60 -3.32
CA VAL A 95 -1.90 12.53 -2.21
C VAL A 95 -1.80 11.78 -0.90
N GLY A 96 -0.77 12.12 -0.13
CA GLY A 96 -0.59 11.67 1.23
C GLY A 96 -0.84 12.79 2.23
N ASP A 97 -1.48 12.47 3.34
CA ASP A 97 -1.69 13.40 4.43
C ASP A 97 -0.86 13.03 5.67
N PHE A 98 -0.28 14.05 6.31
CA PHE A 98 0.34 13.92 7.63
C PHE A 98 -0.67 14.38 8.68
N SER A 99 -1.02 13.52 9.63
CA SER A 99 -1.87 13.90 10.76
C SER A 99 -1.05 13.85 12.05
N ARG A 100 -0.22 14.88 12.26
CA ARG A 100 0.63 14.99 13.46
C ARG A 100 -0.16 15.31 14.73
N GLY A 101 -1.38 15.86 14.60
CA GLY A 101 -2.15 16.42 15.72
C GLY A 101 -3.25 15.54 16.32
N ASN A 102 -3.51 14.34 15.79
CA ASN A 102 -4.70 13.54 16.15
C ASN A 102 -4.37 12.05 16.39
N ILE A 103 -3.31 11.77 17.15
CA ILE A 103 -2.85 10.40 17.46
C ILE A 103 -3.92 9.61 18.24
N ASP A 104 -4.76 10.28 19.02
CA ASP A 104 -5.80 9.67 19.87
C ASP A 104 -7.19 9.59 19.20
N ALA A 105 -7.32 9.96 17.92
CA ALA A 105 -8.59 9.86 17.22
C ALA A 105 -8.97 8.40 16.96
N LEU A 106 -10.28 8.09 17.01
CA LEU A 106 -10.78 6.75 16.64
C LEU A 106 -10.27 6.38 15.24
N PRO A 107 -9.83 5.12 15.01
CA PRO A 107 -9.45 4.66 13.69
C PRO A 107 -10.59 4.91 12.71
N LYS A 108 -10.34 5.64 11.63
CA LYS A 108 -11.34 5.84 10.57
C LYS A 108 -11.25 4.69 9.58
N GLU A 109 -12.37 4.41 8.92
CA GLU A 109 -12.37 3.49 7.79
C GLU A 109 -11.28 3.94 6.78
N PRO A 110 -10.36 3.05 6.38
CA PRO A 110 -9.31 3.41 5.44
C PRO A 110 -9.90 3.90 4.12
N SER A 111 -9.67 5.17 3.79
CA SER A 111 -9.96 5.70 2.46
C SER A 111 -8.98 5.09 1.47
N LEU A 112 -9.50 4.38 0.47
CA LEU A 112 -8.67 3.68 -0.51
C LEU A 112 -7.76 4.64 -1.30
N PHE A 113 -8.22 5.88 -1.55
CA PHE A 113 -7.56 6.88 -2.37
C PHE A 113 -6.87 7.98 -1.53
N GLU A 114 -6.46 7.65 -0.31
CA GLU A 114 -5.74 8.54 0.58
C GLU A 114 -4.54 7.77 1.15
N LEU A 115 -3.36 8.35 1.03
CA LEU A 115 -2.15 7.77 1.58
C LEU A 115 -1.92 8.36 2.97
N ARG A 116 -1.72 7.52 3.99
CA ARG A 116 -1.44 7.98 5.36
C ARG A 116 0.07 8.03 5.54
N VAL A 117 0.63 9.23 5.57
CA VAL A 117 2.09 9.37 5.74
C VAL A 117 2.44 9.27 7.23
N PRO A 118 3.49 8.51 7.61
CA PRO A 118 3.94 8.45 8.99
C PRO A 118 4.27 9.84 9.58
N ASN A 119 4.10 9.97 10.89
CA ASN A 119 4.19 11.26 11.59
C ASN A 119 5.62 11.72 11.87
N THR A 120 6.62 10.84 11.78
CA THR A 120 8.03 11.21 11.98
C THR A 120 8.64 11.63 10.66
N ASP A 121 9.56 12.60 10.67
CA ASP A 121 10.14 13.13 9.43
C ASP A 121 10.93 12.06 8.65
N GLU A 122 11.64 11.15 9.34
CA GLU A 122 12.43 10.09 8.70
C GLU A 122 11.55 9.00 8.07
N GLU A 123 10.56 8.48 8.81
CA GLU A 123 9.64 7.47 8.29
C GLU A 123 8.72 8.08 7.23
N GLY A 124 8.29 9.32 7.44
CA GLY A 124 7.49 10.09 6.48
C GLY A 124 8.25 10.29 5.18
N ALA A 125 9.50 10.74 5.23
CA ALA A 125 10.33 10.90 4.04
C ALA A 125 10.59 9.56 3.30
N SER A 126 10.87 8.49 4.05
CA SER A 126 11.05 7.15 3.48
C SER A 126 9.77 6.65 2.79
N PHE A 127 8.61 6.86 3.43
CA PHE A 127 7.31 6.52 2.87
C PHE A 127 7.01 7.32 1.61
N ILE A 128 7.20 8.64 1.61
CA ILE A 128 6.98 9.51 0.45
C ILE A 128 7.86 9.08 -0.72
N ALA A 129 9.16 8.87 -0.49
CA ALA A 129 10.09 8.45 -1.54
C ALA A 129 9.70 7.08 -2.14
N SER A 130 9.39 6.10 -1.27
CA SER A 130 8.96 4.75 -1.69
C SER A 130 7.63 4.78 -2.46
N THR A 131 6.68 5.59 -1.99
CA THR A 131 5.38 5.83 -2.64
C THR A 131 5.58 6.43 -4.03
N PHE A 132 6.35 7.52 -4.12
CA PHE A 132 6.68 8.20 -5.36
C PHE A 132 7.30 7.21 -6.36
N HIS A 133 8.33 6.46 -5.95
CA HIS A 133 8.95 5.45 -6.81
C HIS A 133 7.97 4.37 -7.26
N GLY A 134 7.04 3.96 -6.40
CA GLY A 134 5.98 3.03 -6.79
C GLY A 134 5.12 3.56 -7.93
N PHE A 135 4.58 4.78 -7.79
CA PHE A 135 3.77 5.39 -8.85
C PHE A 135 4.57 5.65 -10.14
N VAL A 136 5.82 6.12 -10.05
CA VAL A 136 6.70 6.27 -11.22
C VAL A 136 6.93 4.93 -11.93
N ARG A 137 7.24 3.86 -11.18
CA ARG A 137 7.43 2.52 -11.77
C ARG A 137 6.18 2.00 -12.46
N MET A 138 4.98 2.29 -11.92
CA MET A 138 3.73 1.94 -12.60
C MET A 138 3.52 2.71 -13.88
N TRP A 139 3.80 4.03 -13.85
CA TRP A 139 3.74 4.87 -15.04
C TRP A 139 4.66 4.32 -16.13
N ASP A 140 5.93 4.07 -15.80
CA ASP A 140 6.92 3.53 -16.72
C ASP A 140 6.52 2.14 -17.26
N ALA A 141 5.94 1.27 -16.43
CA ALA A 141 5.49 -0.05 -16.86
C ALA A 141 4.36 0.05 -17.89
N LEU A 142 3.37 0.91 -17.65
CA LEU A 142 2.26 1.17 -18.57
C LEU A 142 2.71 1.92 -19.83
N GLU A 143 3.74 2.76 -19.73
CA GLU A 143 4.35 3.41 -20.89
C GLU A 143 5.08 2.41 -21.80
N LYS A 144 5.81 1.46 -21.21
CA LYS A 144 6.54 0.41 -21.92
C LYS A 144 5.61 -0.58 -22.60
N ASP A 145 4.52 -0.98 -21.95
CA ASP A 145 3.51 -1.86 -22.52
C ASP A 145 2.17 -1.13 -22.73
N LYS A 146 2.07 -0.40 -23.84
CA LYS A 146 0.86 0.30 -24.25
C LYS A 146 -0.34 -0.63 -24.43
N SER A 147 -0.11 -1.92 -24.67
CA SER A 147 -1.20 -2.88 -24.89
C SER A 147 -2.06 -3.07 -23.62
N LEU A 148 -1.49 -2.81 -22.44
CA LEU A 148 -2.20 -2.80 -21.15
C LEU A 148 -3.20 -1.64 -21.03
N ILE A 149 -3.03 -0.59 -21.83
CA ILE A 149 -3.88 0.61 -21.85
C ILE A 149 -4.87 0.54 -23.02
N GLU A 150 -4.40 0.08 -24.19
CA GLU A 150 -5.17 0.07 -25.43
C GLU A 150 -6.23 -1.05 -25.46
N LYS A 151 -5.94 -2.20 -24.85
CA LYS A 151 -6.89 -3.31 -24.77
C LYS A 151 -7.93 -3.02 -23.71
N LYS A 152 -9.20 -3.32 -24.01
CA LYS A 152 -10.28 -3.32 -23.02
C LYS A 152 -10.08 -4.49 -22.05
N MET A 153 -9.41 -4.21 -20.94
CA MET A 153 -9.11 -5.15 -19.87
C MET A 153 -9.77 -4.67 -18.57
N SER A 154 -10.05 -5.60 -17.66
CA SER A 154 -10.46 -5.24 -16.30
C SER A 154 -9.29 -4.59 -15.56
N LEU A 155 -9.55 -3.73 -14.56
CA LEU A 155 -8.48 -3.14 -13.72
C LEU A 155 -7.60 -4.23 -13.07
N ALA A 156 -8.22 -5.34 -12.66
CA ALA A 156 -7.52 -6.49 -12.08
C ALA A 156 -6.61 -7.17 -13.11
N ALA A 157 -7.05 -7.33 -14.36
CA ALA A 157 -6.25 -7.90 -15.44
C ALA A 157 -5.05 -7.02 -15.79
N VAL A 158 -5.25 -5.69 -15.83
CA VAL A 158 -4.16 -4.72 -16.06
C VAL A 158 -3.14 -4.83 -14.94
N LEU A 159 -3.57 -4.84 -13.68
CA LEU A 159 -2.67 -4.99 -12.54
C LEU A 159 -1.93 -6.33 -12.55
N ALA A 160 -2.64 -7.43 -12.77
CA ALA A 160 -2.09 -8.78 -12.86
C ALA A 160 -0.98 -8.86 -13.93
N SER A 161 -1.26 -8.31 -15.11
CA SER A 161 -0.31 -8.26 -16.22
C SER A 161 0.88 -7.34 -15.94
N LEU A 162 0.63 -6.16 -15.35
CA LEU A 162 1.68 -5.20 -14.95
C LEU A 162 2.66 -5.82 -13.94
N LEU A 163 2.14 -6.64 -13.03
CA LEU A 163 2.94 -7.35 -12.03
C LEU A 163 3.55 -8.66 -12.55
N GLY A 164 3.34 -9.01 -13.83
CA GLY A 164 3.87 -10.23 -14.44
C GLY A 164 3.19 -11.53 -13.98
N LYS A 165 1.99 -11.44 -13.41
CA LYS A 165 1.21 -12.54 -12.83
C LYS A 165 -0.24 -12.54 -13.35
N PRO A 166 -0.47 -12.69 -14.68
CA PRO A 166 -1.81 -12.57 -15.28
C PRO A 166 -2.83 -13.59 -14.74
N ASP A 167 -2.38 -14.74 -14.25
CA ASP A 167 -3.18 -15.78 -13.61
C ASP A 167 -3.79 -15.36 -12.26
N LEU A 168 -3.26 -14.29 -11.64
CA LEU A 168 -3.78 -13.73 -10.39
C LEU A 168 -4.90 -12.70 -10.58
N GLU A 169 -5.40 -12.47 -11.81
CA GLU A 169 -6.49 -11.52 -12.09
C GLU A 169 -7.67 -11.71 -11.13
N ASN A 170 -8.17 -12.94 -10.97
CA ASN A 170 -9.32 -13.23 -10.13
C ASN A 170 -9.07 -12.89 -8.66
N GLN A 171 -7.84 -13.08 -8.18
CA GLN A 171 -7.49 -12.76 -6.79
C GLN A 171 -7.43 -11.24 -6.59
N PHE A 172 -6.82 -10.49 -7.53
CA PHE A 172 -6.78 -9.04 -7.45
C PHE A 172 -8.16 -8.39 -7.61
N ALA A 173 -9.07 -8.99 -8.39
CA ALA A 173 -10.44 -8.51 -8.50
C ALA A 173 -11.17 -8.45 -7.14
N LEU A 174 -10.88 -9.37 -6.22
CA LEU A 174 -11.47 -9.39 -4.88
C LEU A 174 -11.00 -8.24 -3.98
N TYR A 175 -9.86 -7.61 -4.28
CA TYR A 175 -9.42 -6.38 -3.60
C TYR A 175 -10.12 -5.12 -4.14
N MET A 176 -10.67 -5.22 -5.36
CA MET A 176 -11.25 -4.10 -6.08
C MET A 176 -12.77 -3.97 -5.91
N ALA A 177 -13.41 -4.93 -5.22
CA ALA A 177 -14.87 -4.94 -5.02
C ALA A 177 -15.42 -3.65 -4.38
N ARG A 178 -14.61 -2.96 -3.55
CA ARG A 178 -15.01 -1.73 -2.84
C ARG A 178 -14.68 -0.44 -3.60
N LEU A 179 -14.05 -0.50 -4.79
CA LEU A 179 -13.82 0.69 -5.64
C LEU A 179 -15.12 1.45 -5.92
N GLY A 180 -16.22 0.72 -6.09
CA GLY A 180 -17.56 1.25 -6.34
C GLY A 180 -18.16 2.10 -5.20
N ALA A 181 -17.62 2.00 -3.99
CA ALA A 181 -18.13 2.70 -2.82
C ALA A 181 -17.20 3.83 -2.35
N SER A 182 -15.94 3.86 -2.79
CA SER A 182 -14.91 4.72 -2.20
C SER A 182 -14.85 6.14 -2.78
N ASN A 183 -15.22 6.37 -4.05
CA ASN A 183 -15.28 7.72 -4.62
C ASN A 183 -16.13 7.78 -5.91
N SER A 184 -17.26 8.50 -5.88
CA SER A 184 -18.18 8.63 -7.03
C SER A 184 -17.54 9.32 -8.24
N SER A 185 -16.70 10.33 -8.03
CA SER A 185 -16.04 11.06 -9.13
C SER A 185 -15.01 10.21 -9.89
N ILE A 186 -14.30 9.34 -9.17
CA ILE A 186 -13.36 8.38 -9.78
C ILE A 186 -14.15 7.32 -10.56
N LEU A 187 -15.31 6.89 -10.05
CA LEU A 187 -16.18 5.95 -10.75
C LEU A 187 -16.80 6.53 -12.00
N GLU A 188 -17.21 7.80 -11.97
CA GLU A 188 -17.67 8.51 -13.16
C GLU A 188 -16.58 8.54 -14.21
N ARG A 189 -15.33 8.85 -13.84
CA ARG A 189 -14.19 8.74 -14.77
C ARG A 189 -14.01 7.31 -15.26
N ILE A 190 -13.97 6.30 -14.40
CA ILE A 190 -13.85 4.90 -14.85
C ILE A 190 -14.97 4.54 -15.85
N LYS A 191 -16.20 5.03 -15.64
CA LYS A 191 -17.32 4.83 -16.56
C LYS A 191 -17.17 5.60 -17.87
N GLU A 192 -16.73 6.85 -17.83
CA GLU A 192 -16.42 7.66 -19.02
C GLU A 192 -15.38 6.96 -19.90
N PHE A 193 -14.37 6.37 -19.27
CA PHE A 193 -13.32 5.59 -19.92
C PHE A 193 -13.82 4.27 -20.53
N ALA A 194 -14.88 3.68 -19.96
CA ALA A 194 -15.58 2.54 -20.52
C ALA A 194 -16.64 2.94 -21.58
N GLY A 195 -16.92 4.24 -21.71
CA GLY A 195 -17.96 4.81 -22.55
C GLY A 195 -17.57 4.95 -24.04
N PRO A 196 -18.41 5.65 -24.83
CA PRO A 196 -18.21 5.82 -26.27
C PRO A 196 -17.17 6.89 -26.64
N ALA A 197 -16.88 7.83 -25.73
CA ALA A 197 -15.78 8.78 -25.90
C ALA A 197 -14.47 8.04 -25.61
N ASP A 198 -13.48 8.17 -26.50
CA ASP A 198 -12.18 7.51 -26.32
C ASP A 198 -11.19 8.52 -25.70
N PRO A 199 -10.92 8.46 -24.37
CA PRO A 199 -9.98 9.38 -23.73
C PRO A 199 -8.57 9.17 -24.27
N SER A 200 -7.72 10.19 -24.14
CA SER A 200 -6.34 10.11 -24.58
C SER A 200 -5.59 8.99 -23.85
N LEU A 201 -4.55 8.43 -24.49
CA LEU A 201 -3.71 7.40 -23.86
C LEU A 201 -3.05 7.91 -22.57
N GLU A 202 -2.73 9.20 -22.50
CA GLU A 202 -2.16 9.82 -21.30
C GLU A 202 -3.17 9.85 -20.16
N ASP A 203 -4.42 10.24 -20.43
CA ASP A 203 -5.48 10.25 -19.42
C ASP A 203 -5.77 8.83 -18.92
N LYS A 204 -5.75 7.84 -19.82
CA LYS A 204 -5.90 6.41 -19.46
C LYS A 204 -4.79 5.96 -18.56
N ARG A 205 -3.55 6.28 -18.91
CA ARG A 205 -2.39 5.97 -18.09
C ARG A 205 -2.50 6.62 -16.72
N ARG A 206 -2.82 7.92 -16.65
CA ARG A 206 -2.95 8.66 -15.39
C ARG A 206 -4.02 8.04 -14.48
N LEU A 207 -5.20 7.71 -15.03
CA LEU A 207 -6.25 7.02 -14.28
C LEU A 207 -5.82 5.65 -13.78
N LEU A 208 -5.19 4.83 -14.64
CA LEU A 208 -4.74 3.49 -14.27
C LEU A 208 -3.65 3.54 -13.20
N VAL A 209 -2.62 4.37 -13.36
CA VAL A 209 -1.57 4.57 -12.35
C VAL A 209 -2.17 5.00 -11.02
N TYR A 210 -3.08 5.97 -11.06
CA TYR A 210 -3.75 6.47 -9.87
C TYR A 210 -4.57 5.36 -9.18
N VAL A 211 -5.48 4.69 -9.89
CA VAL A 211 -6.37 3.71 -9.28
C VAL A 211 -5.62 2.46 -8.84
N LEU A 212 -4.80 1.89 -9.73
CA LEU A 212 -4.08 0.65 -9.46
C LEU A 212 -2.98 0.84 -8.41
N GLY A 213 -2.32 2.00 -8.40
CA GLY A 213 -1.30 2.29 -7.39
C GLY A 213 -1.89 2.39 -5.99
N HIS A 214 -3.05 3.04 -5.84
CA HIS A 214 -3.78 3.04 -4.56
C HIS A 214 -4.28 1.66 -4.16
N VAL A 215 -4.85 0.87 -5.08
CA VAL A 215 -5.27 -0.51 -4.77
C VAL A 215 -4.08 -1.36 -4.33
N LEU A 216 -2.95 -1.26 -5.03
CA LEU A 216 -1.75 -2.02 -4.70
C LEU A 216 -1.19 -1.62 -3.33
N CYS A 217 -0.98 -0.32 -3.10
CA CYS A 217 -0.38 0.20 -1.87
C CYS A 217 -1.31 0.07 -0.66
N ASN A 218 -2.56 0.54 -0.76
CA ASN A 218 -3.47 0.67 0.38
C ASN A 218 -4.29 -0.60 0.65
N ALA A 219 -4.40 -1.52 -0.32
CA ALA A 219 -5.16 -2.76 -0.15
C ALA A 219 -4.29 -4.01 -0.27
N ILE A 220 -3.65 -4.26 -1.41
CA ILE A 220 -2.98 -5.55 -1.66
C ILE A 220 -1.74 -5.74 -0.77
N LEU A 221 -0.85 -4.74 -0.70
CA LEU A 221 0.38 -4.83 0.11
C LEU A 221 0.12 -4.70 1.61
N LYS A 222 -0.98 -4.04 1.99
CA LYS A 222 -1.38 -3.84 3.39
C LYS A 222 -2.12 -5.05 3.97
N TYR A 223 -2.95 -5.73 3.17
CA TYR A 223 -3.80 -6.83 3.62
C TYR A 223 -3.38 -8.15 2.94
N PRO A 224 -2.60 -9.00 3.62
CA PRO A 224 -2.01 -10.20 3.02
C PRO A 224 -3.02 -11.15 2.37
N GLY A 225 -2.64 -11.62 1.19
CA GLY A 225 -3.37 -12.59 0.38
C GLY A 225 -2.43 -13.17 -0.69
N PRO A 226 -2.43 -12.65 -1.92
CA PRO A 226 -1.46 -13.07 -2.96
C PRO A 226 -0.03 -12.61 -2.67
N ILE A 227 0.13 -11.48 -1.98
CA ILE A 227 1.43 -10.93 -1.57
C ILE A 227 1.46 -10.89 -0.04
N LEU A 228 2.59 -11.30 0.54
CA LEU A 228 2.86 -11.33 1.97
C LEU A 228 3.93 -10.29 2.29
N SER A 229 3.70 -9.44 3.29
CA SER A 229 4.81 -8.71 3.92
C SER A 229 5.69 -9.66 4.73
N ALA A 230 6.87 -9.23 5.14
CA ALA A 230 7.74 -10.01 6.02
C ALA A 230 7.03 -10.47 7.31
N SER A 231 6.24 -9.60 7.95
CA SER A 231 5.46 -9.96 9.15
C SER A 231 4.28 -10.90 8.83
N ALA A 232 3.69 -10.80 7.65
CA ALA A 232 2.67 -11.75 7.21
C ALA A 232 3.29 -13.12 6.89
N LEU A 233 4.52 -13.16 6.37
CA LEU A 233 5.27 -14.39 6.11
C LEU A 233 5.60 -15.12 7.42
N THR A 234 6.08 -14.42 8.46
CA THR A 234 6.31 -15.04 9.78
C THR A 234 5.03 -15.60 10.36
N ALA A 235 3.91 -14.85 10.25
CA ALA A 235 2.59 -15.35 10.63
C ALA A 235 2.21 -16.61 9.82
N TYR A 236 2.39 -16.59 8.49
CA TYR A 236 2.10 -17.69 7.57
C TYR A 236 2.90 -18.97 7.88
N CYS A 237 4.09 -18.82 8.45
CA CYS A 237 4.97 -19.90 8.90
C CYS A 237 4.86 -20.19 10.41
N ALA A 238 3.91 -19.58 11.13
CA ALA A 238 3.73 -19.70 12.58
C ALA A 238 5.00 -19.46 13.42
N THR A 239 5.81 -18.47 13.03
CA THR A 239 7.06 -18.09 13.72
C THR A 239 6.99 -16.69 14.32
N ALA A 240 7.89 -16.43 15.26
CA ALA A 240 8.15 -15.10 15.78
C ALA A 240 8.76 -14.16 14.73
N GLU A 241 8.75 -12.85 15.01
CA GLU A 241 9.24 -11.82 14.09
C GLU A 241 10.77 -11.84 13.96
N GLU A 242 11.47 -12.30 14.99
CA GLU A 242 12.93 -12.43 15.01
C GLU A 242 13.45 -13.41 13.94
N GLU A 243 12.61 -14.37 13.54
CA GLU A 243 12.92 -15.34 12.48
C GLU A 243 12.76 -14.75 11.06
N SER A 244 12.19 -13.54 10.94
CA SER A 244 11.88 -12.88 9.66
C SER A 244 13.08 -12.77 8.72
N ALA A 245 14.28 -12.50 9.25
CA ALA A 245 15.48 -12.37 8.43
C ALA A 245 15.89 -13.70 7.78
N GLU A 246 15.81 -14.81 8.52
CA GLU A 246 16.13 -16.14 7.99
C GLU A 246 15.06 -16.62 7.01
N LEU A 247 13.78 -16.44 7.34
CA LEU A 247 12.68 -16.75 6.43
C LEU A 247 12.77 -15.93 5.15
N SER A 248 13.04 -14.62 5.24
CA SER A 248 13.21 -13.76 4.06
C SER A 248 14.31 -14.26 3.14
N LYS A 249 15.40 -14.80 3.69
CA LYS A 249 16.50 -15.40 2.92
C LYS A 249 16.08 -16.74 2.30
N MET A 250 15.36 -17.57 3.06
CA MET A 250 14.87 -18.87 2.59
C MET A 250 13.91 -18.72 1.38
N PHE A 251 13.09 -17.67 1.41
CA PHE A 251 12.08 -17.37 0.39
C PHE A 251 12.50 -16.26 -0.58
N GLU A 252 13.79 -15.96 -0.72
CA GLU A 252 14.30 -14.90 -1.61
C GLU A 252 13.85 -15.08 -3.07
N GLY A 253 13.75 -16.33 -3.54
CA GLY A 253 13.24 -16.64 -4.89
C GLY A 253 11.76 -16.30 -5.11
N ALA A 254 10.99 -16.05 -4.04
CA ALA A 254 9.60 -15.61 -4.08
C ALA A 254 9.45 -14.10 -3.85
N ALA A 255 10.55 -13.34 -3.80
CA ALA A 255 10.51 -11.90 -3.51
C ALA A 255 9.66 -11.14 -4.53
N TYR A 256 8.84 -10.22 -4.02
CA TYR A 256 8.09 -9.27 -4.84
C TYR A 256 8.97 -8.07 -5.17
N GLU A 257 9.27 -7.90 -6.45
CA GLU A 257 10.09 -6.79 -6.96
C GLU A 257 9.27 -5.71 -7.68
N GLY A 258 7.94 -5.77 -7.61
CA GLY A 258 7.06 -4.83 -8.32
C GLY A 258 7.04 -3.41 -7.75
N PRO A 259 6.17 -2.53 -8.28
CA PRO A 259 5.94 -1.20 -7.74
C PRO A 259 5.71 -1.22 -6.22
N PHE A 260 6.19 -0.22 -5.49
CA PHE A 260 6.11 -0.14 -4.03
C PHE A 260 6.87 -1.24 -3.25
N GLY A 261 7.64 -2.10 -3.92
CA GLY A 261 8.48 -3.12 -3.27
C GLY A 261 9.62 -2.55 -2.41
N GLN A 262 9.82 -1.22 -2.40
CA GLN A 262 10.78 -0.54 -1.52
C GLN A 262 10.24 -0.27 -0.11
N PHE A 263 8.91 -0.29 0.10
CA PHE A 263 8.35 -0.06 1.44
C PHE A 263 8.81 -1.08 2.48
N SER A 264 8.92 -2.33 2.05
CA SER A 264 9.24 -3.47 2.91
C SER A 264 9.67 -4.64 2.04
N LYS A 265 10.08 -5.73 2.68
CA LYS A 265 10.22 -7.00 1.99
C LYS A 265 8.85 -7.65 1.83
N PHE A 266 8.53 -7.99 0.60
CA PHE A 266 7.30 -8.66 0.22
C PHE A 266 7.61 -9.93 -0.54
N PHE A 267 6.70 -10.89 -0.49
CA PHE A 267 6.84 -12.20 -1.09
C PHE A 267 5.55 -12.59 -1.80
N TRP A 268 5.67 -13.15 -3.00
CA TRP A 268 4.57 -13.81 -3.65
C TRP A 268 4.22 -15.09 -2.90
N ARG A 269 2.96 -15.23 -2.51
CA ARG A 269 2.50 -16.40 -1.75
C ARG A 269 2.69 -17.69 -2.55
N ASP A 270 2.40 -17.68 -3.85
CA ASP A 270 2.55 -18.88 -4.70
C ASP A 270 4.01 -19.40 -4.68
N GLY A 271 5.00 -18.51 -4.79
CA GLY A 271 6.41 -18.87 -4.68
C GLY A 271 6.82 -19.35 -3.28
N VAL A 272 6.16 -18.85 -2.22
CA VAL A 272 6.34 -19.36 -0.85
C VAL A 272 5.76 -20.77 -0.73
N ASP A 273 4.55 -21.00 -1.25
CA ASP A 273 3.86 -22.29 -1.24
C ASP A 273 4.67 -23.33 -2.03
N GLU A 274 5.14 -23.00 -3.24
CA GLU A 274 6.04 -23.84 -4.05
C GLU A 274 7.33 -24.19 -3.31
N LYS A 275 7.92 -23.21 -2.60
CA LYS A 275 9.14 -23.43 -1.83
C LYS A 275 8.91 -24.36 -0.64
N ILE A 276 7.79 -24.22 0.06
CA ILE A 276 7.41 -25.12 1.16
C ILE A 276 7.17 -26.53 0.63
N GLU A 277 6.51 -26.69 -0.51
CA GLU A 277 6.30 -27.98 -1.16
C GLU A 277 7.65 -28.67 -1.46
N GLN A 278 8.58 -27.97 -2.12
CA GLN A 278 9.94 -28.46 -2.36
C GLN A 278 10.69 -28.82 -1.06
N LEU A 279 10.50 -28.02 -0.01
CA LEU A 279 11.08 -28.30 1.30
C LEU A 279 10.38 -29.49 1.98
N SER A 280 9.16 -29.84 1.64
CA SER A 280 8.49 -31.00 2.23
C SER A 280 8.92 -32.33 1.60
N ASP A 281 9.54 -32.30 0.40
CA ASP A 281 9.96 -33.49 -0.33
C ASP A 281 10.90 -34.40 0.47
N GLY A 282 10.47 -35.63 0.73
CA GLY A 282 11.25 -36.63 1.44
C GLY A 282 11.28 -36.46 2.97
N ILE A 283 10.47 -35.56 3.52
CA ILE A 283 10.30 -35.38 4.97
C ILE A 283 9.00 -36.01 5.43
N SER A 284 9.05 -36.74 6.56
CA SER A 284 7.87 -37.23 7.25
C SER A 284 7.45 -36.22 8.31
N VAL A 285 6.60 -35.27 7.94
CA VAL A 285 6.06 -34.27 8.88
C VAL A 285 4.97 -34.92 9.74
N PRO A 286 4.97 -34.74 11.08
CA PRO A 286 3.86 -35.14 11.94
C PRO A 286 2.53 -34.54 11.47
N ARG A 287 1.41 -35.14 11.88
CA ARG A 287 0.08 -34.59 11.60
C ARG A 287 -0.04 -33.19 12.23
N SER A 288 -0.22 -32.17 11.40
CA SER A 288 -0.48 -30.80 11.86
C SER A 288 -1.98 -30.55 12.06
N HIS A 289 -2.30 -29.57 12.89
CA HIS A 289 -3.64 -29.05 13.12
C HIS A 289 -3.97 -27.86 12.22
N SER A 290 -2.96 -27.24 11.61
CA SER A 290 -3.11 -26.10 10.69
C SER A 290 -2.07 -26.13 9.55
N PHE A 291 -2.32 -25.36 8.49
CA PHE A 291 -1.34 -25.17 7.41
C PHE A 291 -0.09 -24.43 7.92
N ALA A 292 -0.24 -23.47 8.83
CA ALA A 292 0.88 -22.70 9.35
C ALA A 292 1.79 -23.55 10.24
N GLU A 293 1.20 -24.43 11.06
CA GLU A 293 1.96 -25.42 11.83
C GLU A 293 2.67 -26.42 10.90
N PHE A 294 2.02 -26.86 9.81
CA PHE A 294 2.69 -27.69 8.79
C PHE A 294 3.90 -26.97 8.19
N ASN A 295 3.71 -25.72 7.74
CA ASN A 295 4.77 -24.89 7.16
C ASN A 295 5.95 -24.77 8.13
N ARG A 296 5.66 -24.49 9.41
CA ARG A 296 6.67 -24.42 10.46
C ARG A 296 7.45 -25.72 10.59
N LEU A 297 6.78 -26.85 10.72
CA LEU A 297 7.43 -28.15 10.93
C LEU A 297 8.33 -28.53 9.74
N VAL A 298 7.90 -28.23 8.51
CA VAL A 298 8.73 -28.42 7.30
C VAL A 298 10.01 -27.58 7.39
N ILE A 299 9.88 -26.31 7.79
CA ILE A 299 11.03 -25.38 7.90
C ILE A 299 11.96 -25.81 9.04
N GLU A 300 11.43 -26.18 10.21
CA GLU A 300 12.21 -26.63 11.37
C GLU A 300 13.03 -27.89 11.05
N GLU A 301 12.43 -28.87 10.38
CA GLU A 301 13.14 -30.09 9.96
C GLU A 301 14.27 -29.76 8.99
N ARG A 302 14.03 -28.84 8.04
CA ARG A 302 15.06 -28.43 7.07
C ARG A 302 16.19 -27.63 7.69
N LEU A 303 15.89 -26.81 8.70
CA LEU A 303 16.90 -26.05 9.43
C LEU A 303 17.61 -26.89 10.50
N GLY A 304 17.04 -28.04 10.89
CA GLY A 304 17.56 -28.88 11.96
C GLY A 304 17.47 -28.24 13.34
N ARG A 305 16.55 -27.27 13.52
CA ARG A 305 16.33 -26.58 14.80
C ARG A 305 14.86 -26.15 14.94
N PRO A 306 14.34 -26.04 16.18
CA PRO A 306 13.07 -25.38 16.40
C PRO A 306 13.18 -23.88 16.10
N LEU A 307 12.08 -23.31 15.58
CA LEU A 307 11.89 -21.88 15.38
C LEU A 307 11.21 -21.28 16.61
N SER A 308 11.39 -19.99 16.83
CA SER A 308 10.71 -19.28 17.92
C SER A 308 9.19 -19.20 17.71
N ASP A 309 8.45 -19.46 18.78
CA ASP A 309 6.99 -19.32 18.84
C ASP A 309 6.55 -17.86 18.68
N HIS A 310 5.49 -17.62 17.91
CA HIS A 310 4.94 -16.27 17.76
C HIS A 310 4.18 -15.80 19.02
N SER A 311 3.87 -14.51 19.10
CA SER A 311 3.34 -13.86 20.30
C SER A 311 1.86 -14.14 20.65
N CYS A 312 1.18 -15.04 19.94
CA CYS A 312 -0.24 -15.31 20.20
C CYS A 312 -0.44 -16.18 21.45
N SER A 313 -0.92 -15.57 22.53
CA SER A 313 -1.19 -16.26 23.80
C SER A 313 -2.28 -17.33 23.70
N ARG A 314 -3.29 -17.16 22.84
CA ARG A 314 -4.43 -18.08 22.71
C ARG A 314 -4.04 -19.44 22.14
N CYS A 315 -3.06 -19.50 21.25
CA CYS A 315 -2.56 -20.76 20.71
C CYS A 315 -1.16 -21.15 21.21
N GLY A 316 -0.60 -20.38 22.15
CA GLY A 316 0.78 -20.58 22.62
C GLY A 316 1.82 -20.43 21.51
N GLY A 317 1.54 -19.62 20.47
CA GLY A 317 2.47 -19.35 19.39
C GLY A 317 2.71 -20.47 18.37
N LYS A 318 1.81 -21.46 18.29
CA LYS A 318 1.98 -22.65 17.42
C LYS A 318 1.04 -22.73 16.22
N ASN A 319 -0.15 -22.13 16.31
CA ASN A 319 -1.22 -22.29 15.32
C ASN A 319 -1.54 -20.96 14.60
N GLY A 320 -0.51 -20.19 14.23
CA GLY A 320 -0.67 -18.91 13.53
C GLY A 320 -1.31 -19.03 12.15
N GLY A 321 -0.74 -18.34 11.17
CA GLY A 321 -1.17 -18.41 9.76
C GLY A 321 -1.87 -17.16 9.27
N PHE A 322 -2.30 -16.27 10.17
CA PHE A 322 -3.04 -15.07 9.82
C PHE A 322 -2.43 -13.83 10.46
N TRP A 323 -2.54 -12.71 9.75
CA TRP A 323 -2.06 -11.42 10.20
C TRP A 323 -3.23 -10.49 10.51
N CYS A 324 -3.21 -9.87 11.70
CA CYS A 324 -4.13 -8.79 12.02
C CYS A 324 -3.55 -7.45 11.54
N PRO A 325 -4.15 -6.79 10.54
CA PRO A 325 -3.64 -5.53 9.99
C PRO A 325 -3.86 -4.33 10.92
N PHE A 326 -4.67 -4.47 11.98
CA PHE A 326 -5.01 -3.40 12.91
C PHE A 326 -4.14 -3.42 14.17
N THR A 327 -3.85 -4.61 14.70
CA THR A 327 -3.00 -4.77 15.89
C THR A 327 -1.57 -5.17 15.54
N HIS A 328 -1.28 -5.35 14.24
CA HIS A 328 0.03 -5.73 13.72
C HIS A 328 0.61 -6.96 14.43
N ARG A 329 -0.22 -8.00 14.56
CA ARG A 329 0.13 -9.24 15.28
C ARG A 329 -0.33 -10.49 14.54
N PRO A 330 0.39 -11.60 14.71
CA PRO A 330 -0.06 -12.90 14.24
C PRO A 330 -1.22 -13.41 15.09
N VAL A 331 -2.27 -13.90 14.43
CA VAL A 331 -3.47 -14.46 15.06
C VAL A 331 -3.77 -15.86 14.52
N CYS A 332 -4.54 -16.65 15.27
CA CYS A 332 -4.91 -18.03 14.92
C CYS A 332 -6.40 -18.16 14.58
N MET A 333 -6.81 -19.31 14.04
CA MET A 333 -8.20 -19.57 13.63
C MET A 333 -9.19 -19.77 14.79
N ARG A 334 -8.74 -19.77 16.05
CA ARG A 334 -9.65 -19.96 17.19
C ARG A 334 -10.65 -18.80 17.26
N ASP A 335 -11.90 -19.12 17.56
CA ASP A 335 -13.00 -18.15 17.66
C ASP A 335 -12.80 -17.12 18.79
N ASP A 336 -12.03 -17.49 19.82
CA ASP A 336 -11.63 -16.62 20.93
C ASP A 336 -10.36 -15.81 20.65
N CYS A 337 -9.76 -15.96 19.47
CA CYS A 337 -8.53 -15.27 19.07
C CYS A 337 -8.78 -14.27 17.94
N SER A 338 -9.57 -14.64 16.93
CA SER A 338 -9.80 -13.75 15.80
C SER A 338 -11.09 -14.05 15.05
N VAL A 339 -11.66 -13.00 14.46
CA VAL A 339 -12.81 -13.11 13.56
C VAL A 339 -12.34 -13.12 12.10
N PRO A 340 -12.99 -13.93 11.25
CA PRO A 340 -12.78 -13.82 9.80
C PRO A 340 -13.29 -12.46 9.32
N THR A 341 -12.60 -11.90 8.32
CA THR A 341 -13.02 -10.84 7.38
C THR A 341 -14.15 -9.90 7.87
N THR A 342 -13.80 -8.65 8.16
CA THR A 342 -14.75 -7.57 8.46
C THR A 342 -15.11 -6.78 7.21
N SER A 343 -16.06 -5.84 7.32
CA SER A 343 -16.38 -4.92 6.22
C SER A 343 -15.14 -4.13 5.75
N TRP A 344 -14.15 -3.92 6.62
CA TRP A 344 -12.92 -3.17 6.34
C TRP A 344 -11.78 -3.99 5.72
N VAL A 345 -11.84 -5.32 5.80
CA VAL A 345 -10.81 -6.20 5.21
C VAL A 345 -11.25 -6.57 3.79
N PRO A 346 -10.44 -6.32 2.75
CA PRO A 346 -10.79 -6.71 1.39
C PRO A 346 -11.05 -8.22 1.27
N GLN A 347 -12.00 -8.62 0.41
CA GLN A 347 -12.34 -10.04 0.24
C GLN A 347 -11.16 -10.89 -0.25
N GLY A 348 -10.23 -10.28 -0.99
CA GLY A 348 -9.02 -10.96 -1.48
C GLY A 348 -7.97 -11.22 -0.41
N ALA A 349 -8.07 -10.61 0.76
CA ALA A 349 -7.11 -10.73 1.85
C ALA A 349 -7.36 -11.99 2.70
N GLN A 350 -7.21 -13.16 2.07
CA GLN A 350 -7.54 -14.46 2.67
C GLN A 350 -6.68 -14.83 3.88
N LEU A 351 -5.53 -14.16 4.06
CA LEU A 351 -4.62 -14.36 5.19
C LEU A 351 -4.73 -13.26 6.25
N CYS A 352 -5.75 -12.40 6.14
CA CYS A 352 -6.12 -11.45 7.18
C CYS A 352 -7.21 -12.00 8.09
N ARG A 353 -7.03 -11.80 9.40
CA ARG A 353 -8.09 -11.97 10.40
C ARG A 353 -7.94 -10.87 11.44
N VAL A 354 -9.06 -10.39 11.97
CA VAL A 354 -9.03 -9.31 12.98
C VAL A 354 -8.98 -9.93 14.36
N GLU A 355 -8.05 -9.48 15.20
CA GLU A 355 -7.95 -9.89 16.59
C GLU A 355 -9.29 -9.70 17.32
N LYS A 356 -9.73 -10.72 18.05
CA LYS A 356 -11.06 -10.79 18.64
C LYS A 356 -11.32 -9.64 19.62
N ASP A 357 -10.35 -9.36 20.50
CA ASP A 357 -10.46 -8.32 21.51
C ASP A 357 -10.58 -6.93 20.85
N PHE A 358 -9.76 -6.65 19.82
CA PHE A 358 -9.88 -5.44 19.02
C PHE A 358 -11.23 -5.35 18.31
N TYR A 359 -11.68 -6.44 17.70
CA TYR A 359 -12.97 -6.46 17.02
C TYR A 359 -14.13 -6.16 17.97
N GLU A 360 -14.19 -6.80 19.14
CA GLU A 360 -15.31 -6.61 20.07
C GLU A 360 -15.35 -5.20 20.67
N GLU A 361 -14.19 -4.60 20.92
CA GLU A 361 -14.09 -3.22 21.42
C GLU A 361 -14.48 -2.20 20.35
N TRP A 362 -13.99 -2.38 19.12
CA TRP A 362 -14.04 -1.34 18.10
C TRP A 362 -15.16 -1.52 17.07
N ALA A 363 -15.60 -2.75 16.79
CA ALA A 363 -16.63 -3.01 15.77
C ALA A 363 -17.94 -2.23 15.97
N PRO A 364 -18.48 -2.08 17.20
CA PRO A 364 -19.70 -1.29 17.41
C PRO A 364 -19.53 0.19 17.06
N LEU A 365 -18.30 0.72 17.22
CA LEU A 365 -17.97 2.12 16.96
C LEU A 365 -17.61 2.36 15.49
N LEU A 366 -17.04 1.34 14.84
CA LEU A 366 -16.42 1.44 13.53
C LEU A 366 -17.28 0.84 12.40
N GLY A 367 -18.37 0.13 12.73
CA GLY A 367 -19.24 -0.53 11.75
C GLY A 367 -18.54 -1.70 11.04
N LEU A 368 -17.66 -2.41 11.75
CA LEU A 368 -16.87 -3.53 11.22
C LEU A 368 -17.71 -4.77 10.91
#